data_AF-A0A7J9QI01-F1
#
_entry.id   AF-A0A7J9QI01-F1
#
_cell.length_a   1.000
_cell.length_b   1.000
_cell.length_c   1.000
_cell.angle_alpha   90.00
_cell.angle_beta   90.00
_cell.angle_gamma   90.00
#
_symmetry.space_group_name_H-M   'P 1'
#
loop_
_entity.id
_entity.type
_entity.pdbx_description
1 polymer ?
#
loop_
_entity_poly.entity_id
_entity_poly.type
_entity_poly.pdbx_seq_one_letter_code
_entity_poly.pdbx_strand_id
1 'polypeptide(L)' 'TFHAINGIRLMFQQGGLGIGTPTRPDYPYQIQSMGKKNRLCIYVTMGVSALALYYALDVFFEF' A
#
# COMPACT_ATOMS: atom_id res chain seq x y z
N THR A 1 11.41 3.72 -3.26
CA THR A 1 10.40 4.13 -2.26
C THR A 1 9.11 3.33 -2.35
N PHE A 2 8.41 3.31 -3.50
CA PHE A 2 7.12 2.63 -3.64
C PHE A 2 7.14 1.15 -3.25
N HIS A 3 8.06 0.37 -3.83
CA HIS A 3 8.14 -1.08 -3.58
C HIS A 3 8.31 -1.43 -2.09
N ALA A 4 9.16 -0.69 -1.38
CA ALA A 4 9.43 -0.91 0.04
C ALA A 4 8.19 -0.64 0.91
N ILE A 5 7.57 0.53 0.76
CA ILE A 5 6.38 0.91 1.56
C ILE A 5 5.19 0.01 1.20
N ASN A 6 5.02 -0.31 -0.08
CA ASN A 6 4.01 -1.26 -0.55
C ASN A 6 4.25 -2.68 0.02
N GLY A 7 5.51 -3.09 0.12
CA GLY A 7 5.93 -4.32 0.78
C GLY A 7 5.56 -4.36 2.27
N ILE A 8 5.80 -3.28 3.01
CA ILE A 8 5.39 -3.16 4.43
C ILE A 8 3.87 -3.33 4.58
N ARG A 9 3.08 -2.70 3.69
CA ARG A 9 1.62 -2.90 3.69
C ARG A 9 1.26 -4.38 3.48
N LEU A 10 1.91 -5.07 2.54
CA LEU A 10 1.69 -6.49 2.30
C LEU A 10 2.06 -7.34 3.52
N MET A 11 3.14 -7.01 4.24
CA MET A 11 3.51 -7.72 5.46
C MET A 11 2.45 -7.60 6.55
N PHE A 12 1.88 -6.41 6.75
CA PHE A 12 0.76 -6.22 7.66
C PHE A 12 -0.48 -7.02 7.23
N GLN A 13 -0.78 -7.02 5.93
CA GLN A 13 -1.87 -7.82 5.36
C GLN A 13 -1.67 -9.33 5.56
N GLN A 14 -0.44 -9.84 5.39
CA GLN A 14 -0.09 -11.24 5.64
C GLN A 14 -0.29 -11.61 7.12
N GLY A 15 -0.03 -10.67 8.03
CA GLY A 15 -0.31 -10.79 9.46
C GLY A 15 -1.79 -10.60 9.83
N GLY A 16 -2.70 -10.47 8.87
CA GLY A 16 -4.15 -10.29 9.10
C GLY A 16 -4.56 -8.86 9.46
N LEU A 17 -3.61 -7.92 9.57
CA LEU A 17 -3.91 -6.53 9.89
C LEU A 17 -4.52 -5.82 8.67
N GLY A 18 -5.69 -5.23 8.86
CA GLY A 18 -6.38 -4.44 7.82
C GLY A 18 -7.22 -5.23 6.81
N ILE A 19 -7.27 -6.57 6.91
CA ILE A 19 -8.12 -7.44 6.07
C ILE A 19 -9.44 -7.78 6.76
N GLY A 20 -9.43 -7.91 8.09
CA GLY A 20 -10.59 -8.32 8.89
C GLY A 20 -10.43 -9.73 9.45
N THR A 21 -11.51 -10.27 10.01
CA THR A 21 -11.52 -11.65 10.53
C THR A 21 -11.62 -12.65 9.37
N PRO A 22 -10.90 -13.79 9.42
CA PRO A 22 -11.10 -14.87 8.47
C PRO A 22 -12.57 -15.31 8.47
N THR A 23 -13.21 -15.29 7.31
CA THR A 23 -14.57 -15.77 7.12
C THR A 23 -14.56 -16.99 6.21
N ARG A 24 -15.56 -17.87 6.37
CA ARG A 24 -15.78 -18.97 5.44
C ARG A 24 -15.87 -18.38 4.01
N PRO A 25 -15.10 -18.91 3.05
CA PRO A 25 -15.11 -18.38 1.70
C PRO A 25 -16.33 -18.95 0.95
N ASP A 26 -17.48 -18.31 1.10
CA ASP A 26 -18.70 -18.66 0.38
C ASP A 26 -18.74 -17.96 -0.98
N TYR A 27 -19.08 -18.71 -2.03
CA TYR A 27 -19.17 -18.16 -3.37
C TYR A 27 -20.45 -17.32 -3.53
N PRO A 28 -20.39 -16.14 -4.17
CA PRO A 28 -19.22 -15.50 -4.79
C PRO A 28 -18.27 -14.85 -3.78
N TYR A 29 -16.96 -15.03 -4.00
CA TYR A 29 -15.93 -14.52 -3.10
C TYR A 29 -15.93 -12.99 -3.03
N GLN A 30 -15.89 -12.45 -1.81
CA GLN A 30 -15.70 -11.02 -1.59
C GLN A 30 -14.21 -10.67 -1.58
N ILE A 31 -13.81 -9.72 -2.43
CA ILE A 31 -12.41 -9.29 -2.54
C ILE A 31 -12.06 -8.38 -1.36
N GLN A 32 -11.42 -8.94 -0.33
CA GLN A 32 -10.97 -8.19 0.85
C GLN A 32 -9.62 -7.49 0.64
N SER A 33 -8.77 -8.03 -0.23
CA SER A 33 -7.42 -7.48 -0.53
C SER A 33 -7.47 -6.06 -1.11
N MET A 34 -8.57 -5.70 -1.79
CA MET A 34 -8.77 -4.41 -2.44
C MET A 34 -9.84 -3.55 -1.76
N GLY A 35 -10.04 -3.75 -0.45
CA GLY A 35 -10.91 -2.90 0.36
C GLY A 35 -10.48 -1.43 0.37
N LYS A 36 -11.38 -0.54 0.85
CA LYS A 36 -11.14 0.92 0.91
C LYS A 36 -9.83 1.28 1.62
N LYS A 37 -9.51 0.58 2.73
CA LYS A 37 -8.27 0.78 3.50
C LYS A 37 -7.02 0.47 2.68
N ASN A 38 -7.01 -0.65 1.95
CA ASN A 38 -5.86 -1.04 1.11
C ASN A 38 -5.67 -0.08 -0.07
N ARG A 39 -6.76 0.38 -0.69
CA ARG A 39 -6.68 1.42 -1.74
C ARG A 39 -6.10 2.72 -1.22
N LEU A 40 -6.55 3.18 -0.05
CA LEU A 40 -5.98 4.36 0.59
C LEU A 40 -4.48 4.19 0.83
N CYS A 41 -4.04 3.07 1.40
CA CYS A 41 -2.62 2.79 1.61
C CYS A 41 -1.83 2.84 0.30
N ILE A 42 -2.37 2.29 -0.80
CA ILE A 42 -1.71 2.35 -2.12
C ILE A 42 -1.56 3.81 -2.59
N TYR A 43 -2.62 4.61 -2.52
CA TYR A 43 -2.56 6.03 -2.93
C TYR A 43 -1.58 6.84 -2.07
N VAL A 44 -1.56 6.61 -0.76
CA VAL A 44 -0.57 7.25 0.13
C VAL A 44 0.84 6.82 -0.25
N THR A 45 1.05 5.53 -0.53
CA THR A 45 2.36 5.00 -0.93
C THR A 45 2.85 5.62 -2.23
N MET A 46 1.95 5.83 -3.19
CA MET A 46 2.24 6.55 -4.44
C MET A 46 2.63 8.00 -4.16
N GLY A 47 1.86 8.73 -3.36
CA GLY A 47 2.13 10.13 -3.01
C GLY A 47 3.48 10.31 -2.32
N VAL A 48 3.78 9.49 -1.30
CA VAL A 48 5.08 9.50 -0.60
C VAL A 48 6.23 9.18 -1.56
N SER A 49 6.01 8.28 -2.51
CA SER A 49 7.04 7.95 -3.50
C SER A 49 7.29 9.09 -4.47
N ALA A 50 6.26 9.84 -4.86
CA ALA A 50 6.39 11.02 -5.69
C ALA A 50 7.14 12.15 -4.96
N LEU A 51 6.82 12.39 -3.68
CA LEU A 51 7.53 13.38 -2.85
C LEU A 51 9.01 13.01 -2.65
N ALA A 52 9.29 11.74 -2.38
CA ALA A 52 10.67 11.26 -2.25
C ALA A 52 11.44 11.40 -3.57
N LEU A 53 10.80 11.15 -4.72
CA LEU A 53 11.40 11.38 -6.02
C LEU A 53 11.67 12.87 -6.27
N TYR A 54 10.72 13.74 -5.95
CA TYR A 54 10.89 15.19 -6.07
C TYR A 54 12.09 15.69 -5.25
N TYR A 55 12.17 15.29 -3.98
CA TYR A 55 13.31 15.62 -3.12
C TYR A 55 14.63 15.04 -3.66
N ALA A 56 14.62 13.82 -4.18
CA ALA A 56 15.82 13.24 -4.78
C ALA A 56 16.27 14.03 -6.02
N LEU A 57 15.34 14.49 -6.85
CA LEU A 57 15.66 15.32 -8.02
C LEU A 57 16.29 16.65 -7.60
N ASP A 58 15.72 17.31 -6.59
CA ASP A 58 16.27 18.56 -6.02
C ASP A 58 17.71 18.35 -5.52
N VAL A 59 17.97 17.30 -4.74
CA VAL A 59 19.31 17.01 -4.20
C VAL A 59 20.32 16.62 -5.29
N PHE A 60 19.92 15.81 -6.27
CA PHE A 60 20.85 15.30 -7.28
C PHE A 60 21.11 16.28 -8.42
N PHE A 61 20.18 17.19 -8.70
CA PHE A 61 20.23 18.07 -9.86
C PHE A 61 20.14 19.57 -9.51
N GLU A 62 20.04 19.94 -8.22
CA GLU A 62 19.97 21.33 -7.73
C GLU A 62 18.96 22.16 -8.55
N PHE A 63 17.69 21.76 -8.50
CA PHE A 63 16.61 22.39 -9.27
C PHE A 63 16.10 23.70 -8.66
#